data_AF-A0A849S6V4-F1
#
_entry.id   AF-A0A849S6V4-F1
#
_cell.length_a   1.000
_cell.length_b   1.000
_cell.length_c   1.000
_cell.angle_alpha   90.00
_cell.angle_beta   90.00
_cell.angle_gamma   90.00
#
_symmetry.space_group_name_H-M   'P 1'
#
loop_
_entity.id
_entity.type
_entity.pdbx_description
1 polymer ?
#
loop_
_entity_poly.entity_id
_entity_poly.type
_entity_poly.pdbx_seq_one_letter_code
_entity_poly.pdbx_strand_id
1 'polypeptide(L)'
;MTKITQILRTLPLLVLAVAANTAHASTIVAPNAYDATAGNVANNTAINSSARTYEMQIAASQLAGMAVGSSINGLAWRLASNEPAASGVRNWSDFEITLGQAANTIAGMSTTFAANLLNPVLVRDGALSYDLSGFSNAGTPKPFAPSISFFTPYTYLGGDLVVLISHSIATGGTNSFLDALNTAAAGYGSDFKALSASTFNASTGNQQSFAITQFDFTTASTAVPEPEFMALVGIGMLGLMARRRKLA
;
A
#
# COMPACT_ATOMS: atom_id res chain seq x y z
N MET A 1 -15.12 -2.04 -76.30
CA MET A 1 -15.57 -1.84 -74.91
C MET A 1 -15.94 -3.17 -74.30
N THR A 2 -15.00 -3.89 -73.66
CA THR A 2 -15.32 -5.01 -72.74
C THR A 2 -14.17 -5.17 -71.75
N LYS A 3 -14.47 -5.00 -70.46
CA LYS A 3 -13.56 -5.19 -69.32
C LYS A 3 -13.57 -6.68 -68.93
N ILE A 4 -12.41 -7.29 -68.69
CA ILE A 4 -12.30 -8.55 -67.93
C ILE A 4 -11.33 -8.33 -66.77
N THR A 5 -11.90 -8.52 -65.58
CA THR A 5 -11.42 -8.20 -64.24
C THR A 5 -10.37 -9.20 -63.75
N GLN A 6 -9.19 -8.72 -63.36
CA GLN A 6 -8.23 -9.51 -62.57
C GLN A 6 -8.69 -9.57 -61.11
N ILE A 7 -8.90 -10.80 -60.60
CA ILE A 7 -9.20 -11.08 -59.19
C ILE A 7 -7.87 -11.13 -58.42
N LEU A 8 -7.52 -10.05 -57.71
CA LEU A 8 -6.49 -10.09 -56.68
C LEU A 8 -7.07 -10.75 -55.42
N ARG A 9 -6.53 -11.92 -55.06
CA ARG A 9 -6.76 -12.56 -53.76
C ARG A 9 -5.94 -11.85 -52.69
N THR A 10 -6.59 -11.08 -51.83
CA THR A 10 -6.02 -10.51 -50.60
C THR A 10 -6.12 -11.54 -49.47
N LEU A 11 -4.97 -11.98 -48.93
CA LEU A 11 -4.91 -12.65 -47.62
C LEU A 11 -4.96 -11.59 -46.51
N PRO A 12 -5.77 -11.74 -45.44
CA PRO A 12 -5.62 -10.91 -44.26
C PRO A 12 -4.54 -11.49 -43.35
N LEU A 13 -3.52 -10.69 -43.05
CA LEU A 13 -2.54 -10.93 -41.99
C LEU A 13 -3.22 -10.55 -40.65
N LEU A 14 -3.53 -11.54 -39.81
CA LEU A 14 -4.05 -11.27 -38.45
C LEU A 14 -2.87 -11.07 -37.51
N VAL A 15 -2.64 -9.83 -37.09
CA VAL A 15 -1.65 -9.48 -36.05
C VAL A 15 -2.32 -9.67 -34.68
N LEU A 16 -1.80 -10.59 -33.88
CA LEU A 16 -2.22 -10.81 -32.50
C LEU A 16 -1.42 -9.87 -31.60
N ALA A 17 -2.07 -8.84 -31.05
CA ALA A 17 -1.46 -7.94 -30.08
C ALA A 17 -1.51 -8.58 -28.68
N VAL A 18 -0.36 -8.98 -28.15
CA VAL A 18 -0.24 -9.38 -26.74
C VAL A 18 -0.24 -8.11 -25.89
N ALA A 19 -1.29 -7.88 -25.12
CA ALA A 19 -1.31 -6.82 -24.12
C ALA A 19 -0.51 -7.28 -22.89
N ALA A 20 0.72 -6.80 -22.76
CA ALA A 20 1.45 -6.90 -21.49
C ALA A 20 0.87 -5.85 -20.53
N ASN A 21 0.13 -6.27 -19.51
CA ASN A 21 -0.29 -5.36 -18.44
C ASN A 21 0.93 -4.94 -17.61
N THR A 22 1.39 -3.70 -17.80
CA THR A 22 2.29 -3.05 -16.85
C THR A 22 1.58 -2.88 -15.52
N ALA A 23 2.10 -3.50 -14.45
CA ALA A 23 1.66 -3.17 -13.10
C ALA A 23 2.03 -1.71 -12.81
N HIS A 24 1.02 -0.87 -12.56
CA HIS A 24 1.23 0.53 -12.20
C HIS A 24 1.36 0.67 -10.68
N ALA A 25 2.36 1.42 -10.21
CA ALA A 25 2.44 1.85 -8.82
C ALA A 25 1.29 2.83 -8.55
N SER A 26 0.53 2.56 -7.49
CA SER A 26 -0.62 3.33 -7.03
C SER A 26 -0.43 3.72 -5.57
N THR A 27 -1.14 4.75 -5.13
CA THR A 27 -1.08 5.22 -3.74
C THR A 27 -2.48 5.37 -3.16
N ILE A 28 -2.61 5.14 -1.85
CA ILE A 28 -3.82 5.47 -1.07
C ILE A 28 -3.42 6.11 0.25
N VAL A 29 -4.26 7.00 0.77
CA VAL A 29 -4.09 7.59 2.10
C VAL A 29 -5.07 6.96 3.08
N ALA A 30 -4.59 6.62 4.27
CA ALA A 30 -5.39 6.15 5.38
C ALA A 30 -5.23 7.06 6.60
N PRO A 31 -6.32 7.57 7.19
CA PRO A 31 -7.71 7.35 6.77
C PRO A 31 -8.05 8.16 5.50
N ASN A 32 -8.90 7.63 4.64
CA ASN A 32 -9.13 8.14 3.28
C ASN A 32 -9.74 9.56 3.23
N ALA A 33 -10.50 9.96 4.26
CA ALA A 33 -11.03 11.31 4.39
C ALA A 33 -9.95 12.40 4.51
N TYR A 34 -8.70 12.01 4.82
CA TYR A 34 -7.58 12.91 5.04
C TYR A 34 -6.57 12.94 3.88
N ASP A 35 -6.92 12.39 2.72
CA ASP A 35 -6.11 12.54 1.50
C ASP A 35 -5.86 14.02 1.19
N ALA A 36 -6.94 14.80 1.06
CA ALA A 36 -6.90 16.24 0.81
C ALA A 36 -7.15 17.12 2.05
N THR A 37 -7.23 16.54 3.24
CA THR A 37 -7.54 17.25 4.49
C THR A 37 -6.44 17.03 5.52
N ALA A 38 -5.93 18.09 6.13
CA ALA A 38 -4.94 17.96 7.19
C ALA A 38 -5.53 17.37 8.48
N GLY A 39 -4.69 16.69 9.26
CA GLY A 39 -5.00 16.21 10.59
C GLY A 39 -5.16 17.33 11.62
N ASN A 40 -5.60 16.96 12.82
CA ASN A 40 -5.90 17.91 13.90
C ASN A 40 -4.82 17.97 14.98
N VAL A 41 -3.81 17.10 14.93
CA VAL A 41 -2.66 17.08 15.85
C VAL A 41 -1.37 16.67 15.14
N ALA A 42 -0.27 16.80 15.87
CA ALA A 42 1.07 16.43 15.45
C ALA A 42 1.54 15.17 16.22
N ASN A 43 2.11 14.19 15.53
CA ASN A 43 2.67 12.97 16.13
C ASN A 43 4.02 12.64 15.48
N ASN A 44 5.07 12.40 16.27
CA ASN A 44 6.38 12.02 15.74
C ASN A 44 6.78 10.57 16.02
N THR A 45 5.88 9.73 16.53
CA THR A 45 6.21 8.39 17.05
C THR A 45 6.89 7.51 16.01
N ALA A 46 6.39 7.47 14.76
CA ALA A 46 6.94 6.64 13.70
C ALA A 46 8.33 7.08 13.19
N ILE A 47 8.71 8.33 13.44
CA ILE A 47 9.99 8.91 13.00
C ILE A 47 10.79 9.47 14.18
N ASN A 48 10.54 9.06 15.41
CA ASN A 48 11.10 9.72 16.59
C ASN A 48 12.63 9.52 16.67
N SER A 49 13.34 10.46 17.33
CA SER A 49 14.77 10.29 17.62
C SER A 49 15.03 9.32 18.77
N SER A 50 14.12 9.20 19.73
CA SER A 50 14.15 8.18 20.77
C SER A 50 13.55 6.87 20.24
N ALA A 51 13.95 5.73 20.82
CA ALA A 51 13.36 4.45 20.48
C ALA A 51 11.84 4.43 20.70
N ARG A 52 11.11 3.83 19.75
CA ARG A 52 9.65 3.71 19.81
C ARG A 52 9.19 2.38 19.24
N THR A 53 8.04 1.94 19.72
CA THR A 53 7.17 0.97 19.05
C THR A 53 5.81 1.63 18.86
N TYR A 54 5.27 1.54 17.66
CA TYR A 54 4.07 2.23 17.23
C TYR A 54 3.23 1.31 16.37
N GLU A 55 1.98 1.10 16.76
CA GLU A 55 1.06 0.24 16.02
C GLU A 55 -0.14 1.05 15.57
N MET A 56 -0.52 0.87 14.31
CA MET A 56 -1.69 1.46 13.70
C MET A 56 -2.58 0.33 13.20
N GLN A 57 -3.87 0.38 13.54
CA GLN A 57 -4.88 -0.47 12.94
C GLN A 57 -5.84 0.37 12.12
N ILE A 58 -6.15 -0.10 10.91
CA ILE A 58 -6.86 0.62 9.87
C ILE A 58 -7.98 -0.27 9.36
N ALA A 59 -9.22 0.21 9.44
CA ALA A 59 -10.36 -0.53 8.93
C ALA A 59 -10.30 -0.66 7.40
N ALA A 60 -10.79 -1.77 6.86
CA ALA A 60 -10.82 -2.01 5.42
C ALA A 60 -11.51 -0.88 4.63
N SER A 61 -12.52 -0.24 5.23
CA SER A 61 -13.25 0.90 4.64
C SER A 61 -12.37 2.12 4.39
N GLN A 62 -11.27 2.26 5.14
CA GLN A 62 -10.29 3.34 5.00
C GLN A 62 -9.23 3.06 3.94
N LEU A 63 -9.17 1.82 3.42
CA LEU A 63 -8.25 1.37 2.38
C LEU A 63 -8.94 1.29 1.00
N ALA A 64 -10.04 2.02 0.82
CA ALA A 64 -10.80 2.05 -0.42
C ALA A 64 -9.88 2.40 -1.61
N GLY A 65 -9.79 1.50 -2.60
CA GLY A 65 -8.87 1.61 -3.73
C GLY A 65 -7.77 0.54 -3.75
N MET A 66 -7.48 -0.11 -2.62
CA MET A 66 -6.58 -1.26 -2.56
C MET A 66 -7.38 -2.56 -2.65
N ALA A 67 -7.35 -3.21 -3.82
CA ALA A 67 -8.01 -4.49 -4.01
C ALA A 67 -7.28 -5.62 -3.28
N VAL A 68 -8.01 -6.66 -2.86
CA VAL A 68 -7.42 -7.90 -2.33
C VAL A 68 -6.44 -8.48 -3.35
N GLY A 69 -5.29 -8.93 -2.88
CA GLY A 69 -4.16 -9.39 -3.68
C GLY A 69 -3.21 -8.28 -4.13
N SER A 70 -3.52 -7.00 -3.88
CA SER A 70 -2.59 -5.91 -4.14
C SER A 70 -1.36 -6.04 -3.25
N SER A 71 -0.19 -5.67 -3.77
CA SER A 71 1.07 -5.77 -3.06
C SER A 71 1.51 -4.40 -2.54
N ILE A 72 1.41 -4.20 -1.23
CA ILE A 72 1.90 -3.00 -0.54
C ILE A 72 3.42 -3.04 -0.52
N ASN A 73 4.07 -2.00 -1.05
CA ASN A 73 5.52 -1.96 -1.26
C ASN A 73 6.21 -0.80 -0.57
N GLY A 74 5.47 0.08 0.10
CA GLY A 74 6.03 1.15 0.90
C GLY A 74 4.97 1.94 1.63
N LEU A 75 5.43 2.87 2.46
CA LEU A 75 4.59 3.87 3.09
C LEU A 75 5.29 5.21 3.18
N ALA A 76 4.51 6.28 3.31
CA ALA A 76 4.99 7.64 3.48
C ALA A 76 4.13 8.41 4.49
N TRP A 77 4.71 9.46 5.03
CA TRP A 77 4.01 10.43 5.86
C TRP A 77 4.24 11.84 5.35
N ARG A 78 3.41 12.76 5.82
CA ARG A 78 3.58 14.20 5.63
C ARG A 78 3.72 14.89 6.98
N LEU A 79 4.27 16.10 6.96
CA LEU A 79 4.35 16.94 8.15
C LEU A 79 2.97 17.48 8.56
N ALA A 80 2.77 17.69 9.88
CA ALA A 80 1.58 18.38 10.38
C ALA A 80 1.54 19.84 9.89
N SER A 81 0.35 20.43 9.75
CA SER A 81 0.14 21.74 9.09
C SER A 81 1.06 22.87 9.58
N ASN A 82 1.32 22.92 10.89
CA ASN A 82 2.12 23.99 11.51
C ASN A 82 3.62 23.67 11.61
N GLU A 83 4.05 22.51 11.10
CA GLU A 83 5.44 22.09 11.20
C GLU A 83 6.34 22.83 10.20
N PRO A 84 7.53 23.28 10.63
CA PRO A 84 8.53 23.83 9.73
C PRO A 84 9.06 22.73 8.80
N ALA A 85 9.78 23.11 7.75
CA ALA A 85 10.42 22.13 6.87
C ALA A 85 11.41 21.30 7.70
N ALA A 86 11.38 19.98 7.53
CA ALA A 86 12.36 19.11 8.16
C ALA A 86 13.65 19.09 7.33
N SER A 87 14.77 18.80 7.98
CA SER A 87 16.06 18.75 7.31
C SER A 87 17.03 17.77 7.94
N GLY A 88 18.04 17.37 7.16
CA GLY A 88 19.06 16.42 7.55
C GLY A 88 18.61 14.97 7.43
N VAL A 89 19.57 14.05 7.59
CA VAL A 89 19.31 12.61 7.54
C VAL A 89 19.13 12.08 8.95
N ARG A 90 18.00 11.41 9.19
CA ARG A 90 17.76 10.63 10.40
C ARG A 90 18.21 9.20 10.18
N ASN A 91 19.09 8.72 11.06
CA ASN A 91 19.67 7.39 10.96
C ASN A 91 19.27 6.53 12.15
N TRP A 92 18.60 5.41 11.88
CA TRP A 92 18.35 4.34 12.84
C TRP A 92 19.27 3.17 12.54
N SER A 93 19.84 2.58 13.59
CA SER A 93 20.58 1.32 13.44
C SER A 93 19.65 0.14 13.17
N ASP A 94 18.39 0.24 13.61
CA ASP A 94 17.37 -0.76 13.43
C ASP A 94 16.00 -0.09 13.28
N PHE A 95 15.32 -0.38 12.17
CA PHE A 95 14.01 0.16 11.82
C PHE A 95 13.17 -0.94 11.19
N GLU A 96 12.26 -1.49 11.98
CA GLU A 96 11.39 -2.59 11.62
C GLU A 96 10.01 -2.06 11.24
N ILE A 97 9.45 -2.63 10.18
CA ILE A 97 8.04 -2.46 9.81
C ILE A 97 7.46 -3.86 9.60
N THR A 98 6.40 -4.17 10.34
CA THR A 98 5.62 -5.41 10.21
C THR A 98 4.20 -5.05 9.79
N LEU A 99 3.69 -5.71 8.75
CA LEU A 99 2.29 -5.63 8.34
C LEU A 99 1.58 -6.94 8.63
N GLY A 100 0.30 -6.88 8.96
CA GLY A 100 -0.53 -8.06 9.15
C GLY A 100 -2.01 -7.76 9.05
N GLN A 101 -2.83 -8.80 8.94
CA GLN A 101 -4.27 -8.66 9.09
C GLN A 101 -4.58 -8.37 10.56
N ALA A 102 -5.65 -7.63 10.84
CA ALA A 102 -6.06 -7.42 12.22
C ALA A 102 -6.62 -8.71 12.86
N ALA A 103 -6.13 -9.05 14.04
CA ALA A 103 -6.66 -10.13 14.88
C ALA A 103 -7.91 -9.72 15.65
N ASN A 104 -8.05 -8.43 15.93
CA ASN A 104 -9.13 -7.83 16.72
C ASN A 104 -9.85 -6.77 15.89
N THR A 105 -11.08 -6.42 16.26
CA THR A 105 -11.73 -5.23 15.71
C THR A 105 -11.01 -3.96 16.18
N ILE A 106 -11.19 -2.82 15.47
CA ILE A 106 -10.59 -1.54 15.87
C ILE A 106 -10.91 -1.18 17.33
N ALA A 107 -12.19 -1.33 17.73
CA ALA A 107 -12.63 -1.08 19.09
C ALA A 107 -11.96 -2.04 20.10
N GLY A 108 -11.78 -3.31 19.71
CA GLY A 108 -11.20 -4.38 20.51
C GLY A 108 -9.67 -4.49 20.45
N MET A 109 -8.96 -3.57 19.78
CA MET A 109 -7.50 -3.59 19.68
C MET A 109 -6.86 -3.68 21.08
N SER A 110 -6.08 -4.75 21.29
CA SER A 110 -5.38 -5.10 22.53
C SER A 110 -4.20 -4.16 22.78
N THR A 111 -3.85 -3.90 24.04
CA THR A 111 -2.62 -3.16 24.38
C THR A 111 -1.35 -3.96 24.12
N THR A 112 -1.46 -5.27 23.88
CA THR A 112 -0.35 -6.14 23.50
C THR A 112 -0.23 -6.17 21.97
N PHE A 113 0.85 -5.60 21.42
CA PHE A 113 1.01 -5.40 19.98
C PHE A 113 0.87 -6.72 19.18
N ALA A 114 1.61 -7.75 19.57
CA ALA A 114 1.56 -9.05 18.89
C ALA A 114 0.17 -9.71 18.89
N ALA A 115 -0.71 -9.35 19.83
CA ALA A 115 -2.07 -9.88 19.90
C ALA A 115 -3.02 -9.23 18.87
N ASN A 116 -2.60 -8.17 18.18
CA ASN A 116 -3.39 -7.49 17.15
C ASN A 116 -3.07 -7.96 15.73
N LEU A 117 -2.01 -8.74 15.53
CA LEU A 117 -1.53 -9.17 14.21
C LEU A 117 -1.89 -10.63 13.93
N LEU A 118 -2.53 -10.88 12.80
CA LEU A 118 -2.65 -12.19 12.16
C LEU A 118 -1.74 -12.26 10.94
N ASN A 119 -1.02 -13.37 10.79
CA ASN A 119 -0.08 -13.62 9.70
C ASN A 119 0.90 -12.45 9.47
N PRO A 120 1.64 -12.01 10.53
CA PRO A 120 2.54 -10.87 10.40
C PRO A 120 3.67 -11.15 9.40
N VAL A 121 3.98 -10.14 8.60
CA VAL A 121 5.10 -10.14 7.65
C VAL A 121 6.02 -8.98 8.02
N LEU A 122 7.27 -9.28 8.33
CA LEU A 122 8.33 -8.28 8.49
C LEU A 122 8.69 -7.76 7.09
N VAL A 123 8.12 -6.62 6.72
CA VAL A 123 8.27 -6.04 5.37
C VAL A 123 9.56 -5.25 5.22
N ARG A 124 10.11 -4.78 6.34
CA ARG A 124 11.36 -4.03 6.44
C ARG A 124 12.03 -4.29 7.78
N ASP A 125 13.35 -4.38 7.77
CA ASP A 125 14.20 -4.53 8.94
C ASP A 125 15.58 -3.88 8.73
N GLY A 126 16.35 -3.74 9.81
CA GLY A 126 17.72 -3.24 9.75
C GLY A 126 17.83 -1.71 9.62
N ALA A 127 19.03 -1.25 9.26
CA ALA A 127 19.35 0.17 9.29
C ALA A 127 18.53 0.98 8.27
N LEU A 128 18.10 2.18 8.68
CA LEU A 128 17.41 3.13 7.82
C LEU A 128 18.05 4.52 7.95
N SER A 129 18.49 5.06 6.83
CA SER A 129 18.82 6.47 6.65
C SER A 129 17.66 7.15 5.92
N TYR A 130 16.91 7.99 6.63
CA TYR A 130 15.76 8.70 6.08
C TYR A 130 16.07 10.17 5.95
N ASP A 131 16.11 10.65 4.71
CA ASP A 131 16.35 12.06 4.40
C ASP A 131 15.09 12.88 4.69
N LEU A 132 15.15 13.66 5.77
CA LEU A 132 14.03 14.49 6.19
C LEU A 132 13.86 15.73 5.31
N SER A 133 14.81 16.06 4.42
CA SER A 133 14.66 17.17 3.48
C SER A 133 13.55 16.94 2.45
N GLY A 134 13.09 15.69 2.29
CA GLY A 134 11.91 15.34 1.50
C GLY A 134 10.58 15.83 2.10
N PHE A 135 10.55 16.23 3.38
CA PHE A 135 9.36 16.81 4.00
C PHE A 135 9.27 18.31 3.71
N SER A 136 8.46 18.66 2.70
CA SER A 136 8.16 20.05 2.38
C SER A 136 7.21 20.68 3.40
N ASN A 137 7.40 21.97 3.67
CA ASN A 137 6.49 22.77 4.47
C ASN A 137 5.44 23.53 3.64
N ALA A 138 5.40 23.34 2.33
CA ALA A 138 4.48 24.02 1.43
C ALA A 138 3.06 23.44 1.50
N GLY A 139 2.06 24.32 1.49
CA GLY A 139 0.65 23.94 1.41
C GLY A 139 0.02 23.43 2.71
N THR A 140 -1.28 23.14 2.64
CA THR A 140 -2.05 22.50 3.71
C THR A 140 -3.18 21.66 3.07
N PRO A 141 -3.19 20.32 3.23
CA PRO A 141 -2.14 19.51 3.86
C PRO A 141 -0.79 19.66 3.14
N LYS A 142 0.31 19.42 3.88
CA LYS A 142 1.65 19.37 3.28
C LYS A 142 1.76 18.13 2.39
N PRO A 143 2.61 18.12 1.36
CA PRO A 143 2.80 16.92 0.54
C PRO A 143 3.43 15.79 1.36
N PHE A 144 3.15 14.55 0.96
CA PHE A 144 3.84 13.38 1.49
C PHE A 144 5.33 13.41 1.11
N ALA A 145 6.17 13.04 2.07
CA ALA A 145 7.60 12.86 1.86
C ALA A 145 7.87 11.60 1.02
N PRO A 146 9.11 11.39 0.54
CA PRO A 146 9.49 10.15 -0.10
C PRO A 146 9.18 8.93 0.78
N SER A 147 8.66 7.89 0.15
CA SER A 147 8.25 6.67 0.82
C SER A 147 9.42 5.85 1.33
N ILE A 148 9.21 5.18 2.46
CA ILE A 148 10.06 4.10 2.94
C ILE A 148 9.65 2.83 2.20
N SER A 149 10.53 2.33 1.33
CA SER A 149 10.31 1.09 0.60
C SER A 149 10.41 -0.13 1.51
N PHE A 150 9.62 -1.15 1.18
CA PHE A 150 9.65 -2.46 1.80
C PHE A 150 10.60 -3.39 1.04
N PHE A 151 11.34 -4.21 1.78
CA PHE A 151 12.19 -5.25 1.20
C PHE A 151 11.38 -6.49 0.83
N THR A 152 10.35 -6.79 1.62
CA THR A 152 9.37 -7.82 1.34
C THR A 152 8.00 -7.16 1.18
N PRO A 153 7.45 -7.05 -0.04
CA PRO A 153 6.11 -6.51 -0.21
C PRO A 153 5.05 -7.33 0.52
N TYR A 154 4.02 -6.66 1.06
CA TYR A 154 2.92 -7.31 1.75
C TYR A 154 1.71 -7.47 0.83
N THR A 155 1.26 -8.70 0.63
CA THR A 155 0.01 -8.96 -0.09
C THR A 155 -1.18 -8.61 0.80
N TYR A 156 -1.97 -7.62 0.40
CA TYR A 156 -3.20 -7.26 1.09
C TYR A 156 -4.25 -8.37 0.94
N LEU A 157 -4.56 -9.05 2.04
CA LEU A 157 -5.49 -10.18 2.07
C LEU A 157 -6.96 -9.76 2.24
N GLY A 158 -7.22 -8.45 2.30
CA GLY A 158 -8.52 -7.89 2.67
C GLY A 158 -8.72 -7.83 4.18
N GLY A 159 -9.79 -7.13 4.59
CA GLY A 159 -10.07 -6.84 5.99
C GLY A 159 -9.20 -5.72 6.54
N ASP A 160 -9.24 -5.55 7.86
CA ASP A 160 -8.49 -4.50 8.54
C ASP A 160 -6.99 -4.79 8.49
N LEU A 161 -6.20 -3.73 8.30
CA LEU A 161 -4.74 -3.79 8.22
C LEU A 161 -4.13 -3.30 9.54
N VAL A 162 -3.10 -4.00 10.01
CA VAL A 162 -2.24 -3.54 11.11
C VAL A 162 -0.85 -3.25 10.57
N VAL A 163 -0.31 -2.11 10.98
CA VAL A 163 1.06 -1.67 10.72
C VAL A 163 1.75 -1.49 12.06
N LEU A 164 2.77 -2.29 12.34
CA LEU A 164 3.63 -2.19 13.51
C LEU A 164 4.99 -1.67 13.07
N ILE A 165 5.40 -0.53 13.61
CA ILE A 165 6.70 0.10 13.39
C ILE A 165 7.46 0.07 14.69
N SER A 166 8.70 -0.37 14.65
CA SER A 166 9.57 -0.40 15.82
C SER A 166 10.97 0.03 15.42
N HIS A 167 11.54 1.00 16.12
CA HIS A 167 12.87 1.49 15.77
C HIS A 167 13.73 1.80 16.99
N SER A 168 15.03 1.68 16.80
CA SER A 168 16.04 2.02 17.80
C SER A 168 16.13 3.53 18.02
N ILE A 169 17.09 3.97 18.84
CA ILE A 169 17.41 5.39 18.93
C ILE A 169 18.01 5.85 17.59
N ALA A 170 17.52 6.99 17.11
CA ALA A 170 18.03 7.63 15.91
C ALA A 170 19.10 8.67 16.23
N THR A 171 19.95 8.95 15.24
CA THR A 171 20.89 10.08 15.26
C THR A 171 20.68 10.96 14.03
N GLY A 172 20.94 12.27 14.20
CA GLY A 172 20.80 13.24 13.13
C GLY A 172 19.35 13.62 12.78
N GLY A 173 19.22 14.59 11.88
CA GLY A 173 17.94 15.12 11.41
C GLY A 173 17.19 15.97 12.45
N THR A 174 16.34 16.88 11.97
CA THR A 174 15.50 17.73 12.84
C THR A 174 14.35 16.96 13.46
N ASN A 175 14.07 17.17 14.74
CA ASN A 175 12.82 16.71 15.33
C ASN A 175 11.64 17.35 14.60
N SER A 176 10.77 16.52 14.04
CA SER A 176 9.68 16.94 13.17
C SER A 176 8.47 16.08 13.50
N PHE A 177 7.28 16.65 13.36
CA PHE A 177 6.05 15.93 13.66
C PHE A 177 5.22 15.66 12.41
N LEU A 178 4.67 14.45 12.36
CA LEU A 178 3.82 13.99 11.27
C LEU A 178 2.39 14.48 11.49
N ASP A 179 1.68 14.63 10.39
CA ASP A 179 0.25 14.92 10.38
C ASP A 179 -0.54 13.76 10.97
N ALA A 180 -1.39 14.05 11.95
CA ALA A 180 -2.03 13.02 12.76
C ALA A 180 -3.42 13.40 13.27
N LEU A 181 -4.11 12.40 13.79
CA LEU A 181 -5.46 12.47 14.32
C LEU A 181 -5.46 12.10 15.79
N ASN A 182 -6.01 12.96 16.64
CA ASN A 182 -6.15 12.69 18.05
C ASN A 182 -7.23 11.64 18.34
N THR A 183 -7.31 11.23 19.60
CA THR A 183 -8.24 10.20 20.06
C THR A 183 -9.72 10.63 20.04
N ALA A 184 -9.99 11.92 19.80
CA ALA A 184 -11.33 12.48 19.67
C ALA A 184 -11.74 12.74 18.20
N ALA A 185 -10.86 12.44 17.24
CA ALA A 185 -11.15 12.60 15.82
C ALA A 185 -12.26 11.64 15.38
N ALA A 186 -13.09 12.06 14.42
CA ALA A 186 -14.10 11.20 13.84
C ALA A 186 -13.45 9.93 13.24
N GLY A 187 -14.01 8.76 13.56
CA GLY A 187 -13.47 7.46 13.16
C GLY A 187 -12.40 6.89 14.11
N TYR A 188 -11.88 7.67 15.06
CA TYR A 188 -10.92 7.13 16.02
C TYR A 188 -11.61 6.12 16.95
N GLY A 189 -11.09 4.89 17.01
CA GLY A 189 -11.66 3.79 17.78
C GLY A 189 -12.73 2.97 17.05
N SER A 190 -13.14 3.37 15.84
CA SER A 190 -14.07 2.61 14.99
C SER A 190 -13.50 2.29 13.61
N ASP A 191 -12.84 3.25 12.97
CA ASP A 191 -12.27 3.15 11.62
C ASP A 191 -10.74 3.07 11.65
N PHE A 192 -10.11 3.66 12.65
CA PHE A 192 -8.67 3.62 12.85
C PHE A 192 -8.33 3.78 14.33
N LYS A 193 -7.20 3.23 14.76
CA LYS A 193 -6.70 3.36 16.14
C LYS A 193 -5.19 3.18 16.15
N ALA A 194 -4.52 3.78 17.12
CA ALA A 194 -3.09 3.60 17.28
C ALA A 194 -2.66 3.43 18.75
N LEU A 195 -1.55 2.72 18.92
CA LEU A 195 -0.88 2.46 20.19
C LEU A 195 0.59 2.83 20.08
N SER A 196 1.21 3.27 21.18
CA SER A 196 2.65 3.53 21.21
C SER A 196 3.31 3.15 22.54
N ALA A 197 4.62 2.90 22.46
CA ALA A 197 5.50 2.72 23.59
C ALA A 197 6.83 3.47 23.36
N SER A 198 7.54 3.77 24.45
CA SER A 198 8.79 4.56 24.45
C SER A 198 10.06 3.71 24.42
N THR A 199 9.97 2.48 23.91
CA THR A 199 11.07 1.53 23.83
C THR A 199 11.03 0.81 22.49
N PHE A 200 12.19 0.39 22.00
CA PHE A 200 12.31 -0.48 20.84
C PHE A 200 11.79 -1.88 21.20
N ASN A 201 11.05 -2.50 20.29
CA ASN A 201 10.44 -3.83 20.41
C ASN A 201 9.66 -4.02 21.72
N ALA A 202 8.89 -3.00 22.09
CA ALA A 202 7.98 -3.07 23.22
C ALA A 202 6.93 -4.17 22.99
N SER A 203 6.54 -4.90 24.04
CA SER A 203 5.48 -5.90 23.97
C SER A 203 4.08 -5.30 24.14
N THR A 204 3.99 -4.14 24.81
CA THR A 204 2.73 -3.47 25.12
C THR A 204 2.84 -1.96 24.90
N GLY A 205 1.72 -1.31 24.64
CA GLY A 205 1.63 0.13 24.42
C GLY A 205 0.35 0.75 24.98
N ASN A 206 0.33 2.08 24.97
CA ASN A 206 -0.82 2.89 25.35
C ASN A 206 -1.42 3.59 24.14
N GLN A 207 -2.69 3.97 24.23
CA GLN A 207 -3.40 4.72 23.19
C GLN A 207 -2.60 5.96 22.74
N GLN A 208 -2.55 6.17 21.42
CA GLN A 208 -1.80 7.24 20.80
C GLN A 208 -2.55 7.85 19.60
N SER A 209 -2.23 9.08 19.25
CA SER A 209 -2.70 9.72 18.01
C SER A 209 -2.31 8.91 16.78
N PHE A 210 -3.20 8.84 15.79
CA PHE A 210 -2.99 8.08 14.56
C PHE A 210 -2.29 8.96 13.50
N ALA A 211 -1.11 8.59 13.03
CA ALA A 211 -0.41 9.26 11.94
C ALA A 211 -1.06 8.95 10.59
N ILE A 212 -1.45 9.99 9.85
CA ILE A 212 -2.04 9.85 8.51
C ILE A 212 -0.97 9.29 7.58
N THR A 213 -1.23 8.11 7.02
CA THR A 213 -0.23 7.30 6.31
C THR A 213 -0.65 7.11 4.87
N GLN A 214 0.25 7.39 3.93
CA GLN A 214 0.11 6.98 2.54
C GLN A 214 0.74 5.60 2.36
N PHE A 215 0.05 4.70 1.69
CA PHE A 215 0.60 3.42 1.25
C PHE A 215 0.85 3.46 -0.25
N ASP A 216 2.01 2.95 -0.62
CA ASP A 216 2.32 2.63 -2.01
C ASP A 216 2.02 1.15 -2.24
N PHE A 217 1.39 0.84 -3.36
CA PHE A 217 1.06 -0.52 -3.72
C PHE A 217 1.02 -0.74 -5.22
N THR A 218 1.17 -1.99 -5.62
CA THR A 218 0.88 -2.44 -6.98
C THR A 218 -0.43 -3.22 -6.97
N THR A 219 -1.35 -2.85 -7.86
CA THR A 219 -2.65 -3.52 -7.98
C THR A 219 -2.48 -4.96 -8.42
N ALA A 220 -3.27 -5.87 -7.85
CA ALA A 220 -3.36 -7.24 -8.35
C ALA A 220 -3.75 -7.23 -9.84
N SER A 221 -2.93 -7.86 -10.69
CA SER A 221 -3.32 -8.08 -12.08
C SER A 221 -4.44 -9.11 -12.09
N THR A 222 -5.66 -8.68 -12.40
CA THR A 222 -6.72 -9.61 -12.79
C THR A 222 -6.36 -10.13 -14.18
N ALA A 223 -5.47 -11.12 -14.25
CA ALA A 223 -5.37 -11.94 -15.44
C ALA A 223 -6.72 -12.65 -15.57
N VAL A 224 -7.66 -12.04 -16.29
CA VAL A 224 -8.81 -12.74 -16.83
C VAL A 224 -8.21 -13.80 -17.75
N PRO A 225 -8.39 -15.10 -17.50
CA PRO A 225 -8.04 -16.10 -18.49
C PRO A 225 -8.89 -15.77 -19.72
N GLU A 226 -8.26 -15.25 -20.77
CA GLU A 226 -8.98 -14.89 -21.98
C GLU A 226 -9.60 -16.14 -22.64
N PRO A 227 -10.61 -15.97 -23.51
CA PRO A 227 -11.44 -17.04 -24.10
C PRO A 227 -10.67 -18.07 -24.93
N GLU A 228 -9.35 -18.09 -24.90
CA GLU A 228 -8.48 -18.95 -25.69
C GLU A 228 -8.80 -20.43 -25.47
N PHE A 229 -9.23 -20.85 -24.28
CA PHE A 229 -9.72 -22.23 -24.06
C PHE A 229 -11.00 -22.49 -24.86
N MET A 230 -11.92 -21.52 -24.96
CA MET A 230 -13.16 -21.63 -25.73
C MET A 230 -12.93 -21.49 -27.24
N ALA A 231 -11.99 -20.63 -27.66
CA ALA A 231 -11.64 -20.45 -29.07
C ALA A 231 -10.85 -21.65 -29.61
N LEU A 232 -9.90 -22.20 -28.84
CA LEU A 232 -9.14 -23.39 -29.21
C LEU A 232 -10.02 -24.64 -29.24
N VAL A 233 -10.97 -24.79 -28.30
CA VAL A 233 -11.99 -25.85 -28.32
C VAL A 233 -12.97 -25.64 -29.49
N GLY A 234 -13.39 -24.41 -29.77
CA GLY A 234 -14.27 -24.08 -30.89
C GLY A 234 -13.66 -24.37 -32.25
N ILE A 235 -12.39 -23.98 -32.46
CA ILE A 235 -11.63 -24.26 -33.69
C ILE A 235 -11.32 -25.76 -33.81
N GLY A 236 -11.00 -26.44 -32.71
CA GLY A 236 -10.80 -27.89 -32.68
C GLY A 236 -12.06 -28.68 -33.10
N MET A 237 -13.23 -28.28 -32.61
CA MET A 237 -14.51 -28.89 -33.00
C MET A 237 -14.91 -28.58 -34.44
N LEU A 238 -14.69 -27.36 -34.93
CA LEU A 238 -14.91 -26.99 -36.34
C LEU A 238 -13.99 -27.75 -37.30
N GLY A 239 -12.72 -27.95 -36.94
CA GLY A 239 -11.77 -28.77 -37.70
C GLY A 239 -12.16 -30.25 -37.77
N LEU A 240 -12.68 -30.82 -36.67
CA LEU A 240 -13.19 -32.19 -36.62
C LEU A 240 -14.47 -32.39 -37.45
N MET A 241 -15.36 -31.41 -37.50
CA MET A 241 -16.57 -31.46 -38.35
C MET A 241 -16.25 -31.27 -39.84
N ALA A 242 -15.30 -30.40 -40.17
CA ALA A 242 -14.86 -30.20 -41.56
C ALA A 242 -14.13 -31.43 -42.12
N ARG A 243 -13.39 -32.17 -41.28
CA ARG A 243 -12.71 -33.42 -41.69
C ARG A 243 -13.69 -34.57 -41.97
N ARG A 244 -14.84 -34.62 -41.29
CA ARG A 244 -15.87 -35.65 -41.51
C ARG A 244 -16.65 -35.50 -42.83
N ARG A 245 -16.69 -34.31 -43.43
CA ARG A 245 -17.38 -34.08 -44.73
C ARG A 245 -16.54 -34.39 -45.98
N LYS A 246 -15.24 -34.66 -45.82
CA LYS A 246 -14.35 -35.06 -46.93
C LYS A 246 -14.21 -36.58 -47.11
N LEU A 247 -14.87 -37.37 -46.27
CA LEU A 247 -14.78 -38.84 -46.26
C LEU A 247 -16.13 -39.54 -46.52
N ALA A 248 -17.14 -38.79 -46.98
CA ALA A 248 -18.42 -39.33 -47.43
C ALA A 248 -18.62 -39.01 -48.91
#